data_AF-A0A524AID6-F1
#
_entry.id   AF-A0A524AID6-F1
#
_cell.length_a   1.000
_cell.length_b   1.000
_cell.length_c   1.000
_cell.angle_alpha   90.00
_cell.angle_beta   90.00
_cell.angle_gamma   90.00
#
_symmetry.space_group_name_H-M   'P 1'
#
loop_
_entity.id
_entity.type
_entity.pdbx_description
1 polymer ?
#
loop_
_entity_poly.entity_id
_entity_poly.type
_entity_poly.pdbx_seq_one_letter_code
_entity_poly.pdbx_strand_id
1 'polypeptide(L)' 'TMPAMKTTIEALEEAGLRDSVKIMIGGAPVTAAFAEEIGADAYAPDAATAVDVARDLVG' A
#
# COMPACT_ATOMS: atom_id res chain seq x y z
N THR A 1 0.02 5.32 11.06
CA THR A 1 0.03 6.75 10.64
C THR A 1 0.81 6.87 9.35
N MET A 2 0.69 7.97 8.58
CA MET A 2 1.35 8.09 7.27
C MET A 2 2.87 7.82 7.30
N PRO A 3 3.67 8.38 8.24
CA PRO A 3 5.10 8.06 8.30
C PRO A 3 5.39 6.58 8.59
N ALA A 4 4.58 5.95 9.43
CA ALA A 4 4.74 4.53 9.77
C ALA A 4 4.46 3.59 8.59
N MET A 5 3.65 4.02 7.61
CA MET A 5 3.41 3.24 6.39
C MET A 5 4.72 3.07 5.61
N LYS A 6 5.48 4.16 5.43
CA LYS A 6 6.80 4.13 4.78
C LYS A 6 7.77 3.23 5.54
N THR A 7 7.89 3.40 6.86
CA THR A 7 8.77 2.55 7.69
C THR A 7 8.41 1.07 7.61
N THR A 8 7.13 0.73 7.43
CA THR A 8 6.70 -0.67 7.27
C THR A 8 7.14 -1.24 5.92
N ILE A 9 7.05 -0.44 4.85
CA ILE A 9 7.51 -0.85 3.51
C ILE A 9 9.03 -1.04 3.51
N GLU A 10 9.78 -0.11 4.10
CA GLU A 10 11.24 -0.22 4.27
C GLU A 10 11.61 -1.49 5.05
N ALA A 11 10.90 -1.80 6.15
CA ALA A 11 11.13 -3.02 6.91
C ALA A 11 10.85 -4.31 6.11
N LEU A 12 9.86 -4.30 5.20
CA LEU A 12 9.59 -5.41 4.30
C LEU A 12 10.68 -5.56 3.23
N GLU A 13 11.24 -4.46 2.76
CA GLU A 13 12.38 -4.45 1.84
C GLU A 13 13.65 -4.99 2.52
N GLU A 14 13.98 -4.51 3.72
CA GLU A 14 15.10 -5.00 4.53
C GLU A 14 14.98 -6.50 4.87
N ALA A 15 13.77 -6.99 5.07
CA ALA A 15 13.49 -8.41 5.29
C ALA A 15 13.56 -9.26 4.00
N GLY A 16 13.73 -8.64 2.82
CA GLY A 16 13.71 -9.32 1.52
C GLY A 16 12.31 -9.83 1.13
N LEU A 17 11.26 -9.27 1.73
CA LEU A 17 9.87 -9.69 1.52
C LEU A 17 9.10 -8.75 0.58
N ARG A 18 9.63 -7.56 0.28
CA ARG A 18 8.92 -6.52 -0.49
C ARG A 18 8.34 -7.03 -1.81
N ASP A 19 9.10 -7.85 -2.55
CA ASP A 19 8.68 -8.39 -3.85
C ASP A 19 7.74 -9.60 -3.74
N SER A 20 7.61 -10.19 -2.54
CA SER A 20 6.79 -11.37 -2.29
C SER A 20 5.33 -11.06 -1.90
N VAL A 21 5.01 -9.78 -1.67
CA VAL A 21 3.70 -9.34 -1.22
C VAL A 21 3.21 -8.14 -2.03
N LYS A 22 1.89 -7.95 -2.06
CA LYS A 22 1.26 -6.74 -2.56
C LYS A 22 0.89 -5.84 -1.38
N ILE A 23 1.27 -4.58 -1.46
CA ILE A 23 1.06 -3.58 -0.41
C ILE A 23 0.07 -2.54 -0.92
N MET A 24 -1.10 -2.48 -0.29
CA MET A 24 -2.12 -1.48 -0.55
C MET A 24 -2.31 -0.59 0.68
N ILE A 25 -2.40 0.72 0.50
CA ILE A 25 -2.65 1.68 1.59
C ILE A 25 -3.98 2.42 1.42
N GLY A 26 -4.51 2.97 2.52
CA GLY A 26 -5.73 3.75 2.52
C GLY A 26 -5.91 4.56 3.80
N GLY A 27 -6.95 5.38 3.84
CA GLY A 27 -7.31 6.24 4.96
C GLY A 27 -7.57 7.69 4.55
N ALA A 28 -8.34 8.42 5.36
CA ALA A 28 -8.81 9.78 5.03
C ALA A 28 -7.73 10.79 4.56
N PRO A 29 -6.50 10.82 5.12
CA PRO A 29 -5.47 11.76 4.66
C PRO A 29 -4.56 11.19 3.56
N VAL A 30 -4.77 9.95 3.13
CA VAL A 30 -3.91 9.26 2.16
C VAL A 30 -4.37 9.60 0.74
N THR A 31 -3.42 9.68 -0.19
CA THR A 31 -3.70 9.90 -1.61
C THR A 31 -2.96 8.86 -2.44
N ALA A 32 -3.37 8.69 -3.69
CA ALA A 32 -2.64 7.86 -4.64
C ALA A 32 -1.18 8.33 -4.83
N ALA A 33 -0.95 9.65 -4.84
CA ALA A 33 0.40 10.22 -4.93
C ALA A 33 1.28 9.83 -3.74
N PHE A 34 0.72 9.82 -2.52
CA PHE A 34 1.46 9.38 -1.34
C PHE A 34 1.76 7.87 -1.39
N ALA A 35 0.85 7.06 -1.93
CA ALA A 35 1.08 5.62 -2.10
C ALA A 35 2.27 5.35 -3.04
N GLU A 36 2.32 6.06 -4.16
CA GLU A 36 3.45 6.00 -5.10
C GLU A 36 4.75 6.49 -4.45
N GLU A 37 4.70 7.62 -3.71
CA GLU A 37 5.86 8.20 -3.02
C GLU A 37 6.53 7.21 -2.05
N ILE A 38 5.73 6.43 -1.33
CA ILE A 38 6.25 5.46 -0.34
C ILE A 38 6.50 4.06 -0.94
N GLY A 39 6.21 3.85 -2.23
CA GLY A 39 6.42 2.57 -2.90
C GLY A 39 5.37 1.51 -2.58
N ALA A 40 4.13 1.89 -2.28
CA ALA A 40 2.99 0.97 -2.21
C ALA A 40 2.53 0.58 -3.63
N ASP A 41 1.98 -0.62 -3.79
CA ASP A 41 1.49 -1.14 -5.07
C ASP A 41 0.12 -0.58 -5.45
N ALA A 42 -0.66 -0.15 -4.46
CA ALA A 42 -1.97 0.43 -4.70
C ALA A 42 -2.46 1.35 -3.56
N TYR A 43 -3.50 2.10 -3.90
CA TYR A 43 -4.27 2.94 -2.98
C TYR A 43 -5.76 2.70 -3.16
N ALA A 44 -6.51 2.69 -2.06
CA ALA A 44 -7.97 2.71 -2.07
C ALA A 44 -8.54 3.83 -1.18
N PRO A 45 -9.48 4.65 -1.68
CA PRO A 45 -10.07 5.75 -0.92
C PRO A 45 -11.07 5.29 0.15
N ASP A 46 -11.65 4.09 -0.01
CA ASP A 46 -12.63 3.54 0.92
C ASP A 46 -12.61 2.01 0.93
N ALA A 47 -13.38 1.43 1.86
CA ALA A 47 -13.40 -0.01 2.06
C ALA A 47 -14.07 -0.78 0.90
N ALA A 48 -15.01 -0.15 0.18
CA ALA A 48 -15.72 -0.82 -0.91
C ALA A 48 -14.79 -0.99 -2.11
N THR A 49 -14.16 0.10 -2.53
CA THR A 49 -13.17 0.13 -3.62
C THR A 49 -11.92 -0.70 -3.29
N ALA A 50 -11.52 -0.79 -2.03
CA ALA A 50 -10.39 -1.62 -1.61
C ALA A 50 -10.56 -3.10 -1.96
N VAL A 51 -11.79 -3.63 -1.96
CA VAL A 51 -12.03 -5.03 -2.32
C VAL A 51 -11.75 -5.28 -3.80
N ASP A 52 -12.19 -4.36 -4.66
CA ASP A 52 -11.98 -4.46 -6.10
C ASP A 52 -10.50 -4.28 -6.45
N VAL A 53 -9.83 -3.28 -5.86
CA VAL A 53 -8.39 -3.07 -6.03
C VAL A 53 -7.58 -4.28 -5.55
N ALA A 54 -7.95 -4.87 -4.40
CA ALA A 54 -7.27 -6.07 -3.90
C ALA A 54 -7.42 -7.26 -4.86
N ARG A 55 -8.58 -7.42 -5.52
CA ARG A 55 -8.78 -8.45 -6.54
C ARG A 55 -7.90 -8.23 -7.76
N ASP A 56 -7.78 -6.99 -8.23
CA ASP A 56 -6.93 -6.65 -9.38
C ASP A 56 -5.43 -6.88 -9.09
N LEU A 57 -4.99 -6.77 -7.83
CA LEU A 57 -3.60 -6.98 -7.43
C LEU A 57 -3.17 -8.45 -7.32
N VAL A 58 -4.12 -9.35 -7.02
CA VAL A 58 -3.85 -10.78 -6.76
C VAL A 58 -4.43 -11.72 -7.81
N GLY A 59 -5.26 -11.19 -8.71
CA GLY A 59 -5.95 -11.91 -9.79
C GLY A 59 -5.04 -12.33 -10.93
#